data_AF-A0AAN8LSR1-F1
#
_entry.id   AF-A0AAN8LSR1-F1
#
_cell.length_a   1.000
_cell.length_b   1.000
_cell.length_c   1.000
_cell.angle_alpha   90.00
_cell.angle_beta   90.00
_cell.angle_gamma   90.00
#
_symmetry.space_group_name_H-M   'P 1'
#
loop_
_entity.id
_entity.type
_entity.pdbx_description
1 polymer ?
#
loop_
_entity_poly.entity_id
_entity_poly.type
_entity_poly.pdbx_seq_one_letter_code
_entity_poly.pdbx_strand_id
1 'polypeptide(L)'
;MSREFKNEQKDTIKNFRQGSLNLLISTSVAEEGLDIPECNLVVRYGLLTNEIAQQQASGRARASDSVYSVVAQAGGAGGASGTSQ
;
A
#
# COMPACT_ATOMS: atom_id res chain seq x y z
N MET A 1 17.77 2.54 -19.70
CA MET A 1 17.48 1.85 -18.42
C MET A 1 16.56 2.64 -17.47
N SER A 2 16.85 3.90 -17.08
CA SER A 2 16.01 4.60 -16.08
C SER A 2 14.63 5.09 -16.58
N ARG A 3 14.49 5.46 -17.85
CA ARG A 3 13.22 5.94 -18.43
C ARG A 3 12.23 4.80 -18.69
N GLU A 4 12.74 3.65 -19.10
CA GLU A 4 11.96 2.47 -19.46
C GLU A 4 11.27 1.87 -18.24
N PHE A 5 12.00 1.69 -17.14
CA PHE A 5 11.45 1.26 -15.85
C PHE A 5 10.34 2.20 -15.32
N LYS A 6 10.52 3.52 -15.47
CA LYS A 6 9.48 4.50 -15.09
C LYS A 6 8.24 4.40 -15.97
N ASN A 7 8.38 4.06 -17.24
CA ASN A 7 7.25 3.88 -18.15
C ASN A 7 6.47 2.62 -17.78
N GLU A 8 7.16 1.52 -17.48
CA GLU A 8 6.53 0.27 -17.02
C GLU A 8 5.69 0.46 -15.73
N GLN A 9 6.22 1.23 -14.77
CA GLN A 9 5.47 1.58 -13.56
C GLN A 9 4.21 2.40 -13.87
N LYS A 10 4.32 3.39 -14.77
CA LYS A 10 3.17 4.21 -15.19
C LYS A 10 2.11 3.37 -15.91
N ASP A 11 2.52 2.46 -16.79
CA ASP A 11 1.60 1.59 -17.51
C ASP A 11 0.89 0.62 -16.56
N THR A 12 1.61 0.07 -15.58
CA THR A 12 1.03 -0.77 -14.52
C THR A 12 -0.03 0.00 -13.72
N ILE A 13 0.28 1.22 -13.27
CA ILE A 13 -0.66 2.06 -12.53
C ILE A 13 -1.88 2.45 -13.39
N LYS A 14 -1.64 2.76 -14.67
CA LYS A 14 -2.71 3.06 -15.62
C LYS A 14 -3.66 1.87 -15.77
N ASN A 15 -3.14 0.66 -15.93
CA ASN A 15 -3.94 -0.55 -16.06
C ASN A 15 -4.72 -0.85 -14.76
N PHE A 16 -4.14 -0.57 -13.59
CA PHE A 16 -4.85 -0.67 -12.32
C PHE A 16 -6.00 0.34 -12.20
N ARG A 17 -5.76 1.60 -12.58
CA ARG A 17 -6.78 2.65 -12.60
C ARG A 17 -7.93 2.35 -13.56
N GLN A 18 -7.64 1.65 -14.67
CA GLN A 18 -8.65 1.25 -15.65
C GLN A 18 -9.41 -0.03 -15.27
N GLY A 19 -9.00 -0.72 -14.20
CA GLY A 19 -9.59 -1.99 -13.77
C GLY A 19 -9.11 -3.21 -14.54
N SER A 20 -8.21 -3.04 -15.52
CA SER A 20 -7.52 -4.15 -16.21
C SER A 20 -6.61 -4.94 -15.26
N LEU A 21 -6.10 -4.27 -14.22
CA LEU A 21 -5.50 -4.88 -13.04
C LEU A 21 -6.35 -4.51 -11.81
N ASN A 22 -6.56 -5.46 -10.89
CA ASN A 22 -7.36 -5.25 -9.68
C ASN A 22 -6.56 -5.47 -8.39
N LEU A 23 -5.27 -5.83 -8.50
CA LEU A 23 -4.37 -6.02 -7.37
C LEU A 23 -2.98 -5.49 -7.73
N LEU A 24 -2.42 -4.68 -6.83
CA LEU A 24 -1.03 -4.24 -6.88
C LEU A 24 -0.26 -4.84 -5.71
N ILE A 25 0.91 -5.40 -6.01
CA ILE A 25 1.88 -5.87 -5.02
C ILE A 25 3.13 -5.02 -5.18
N SER A 26 3.53 -4.34 -4.12
CA SER A 26 4.63 -3.37 -4.17
C SER A 26 5.44 -3.40 -2.88
N THR A 27 6.69 -2.95 -2.99
CA THR A 27 7.50 -2.54 -1.85
C THR A 27 7.15 -1.10 -1.43
N SER A 28 7.96 -0.45 -0.61
CA SER A 28 7.76 0.94 -0.16
C SER A 28 7.64 1.98 -1.29
N VAL A 29 7.98 1.63 -2.53
CA VAL A 29 7.81 2.51 -3.71
C VAL A 29 6.36 2.94 -3.96
N ALA A 30 5.38 2.18 -3.48
CA ALA A 30 3.97 2.57 -3.56
C ALA A 30 3.55 3.56 -2.45
N GLU A 31 4.32 3.64 -1.36
CA GLU A 31 4.04 4.54 -0.25
C GLU A 31 4.36 6.00 -0.64
N GLU A 32 5.40 6.21 -1.46
CA GLU A 32 5.84 7.54 -1.91
C GLU A 32 6.13 7.59 -3.42
N GLY A 33 5.62 8.62 -4.09
CA GLY A 33 6.00 8.96 -5.47
C GLY A 33 5.19 8.29 -6.59
N LEU A 34 4.32 7.32 -6.26
CA LEU A 34 3.37 6.73 -7.21
C LEU A 34 1.94 7.23 -6.96
N ASP A 35 1.27 7.68 -8.03
CA ASP A 35 -0.12 8.16 -7.98
C ASP A 35 -1.10 7.00 -8.12
N ILE A 36 -1.28 6.25 -7.04
CA ILE A 36 -2.19 5.10 -6.97
C ILE A 36 -3.61 5.60 -6.61
N PRO A 37 -4.66 5.19 -7.36
CA PRO A 37 -6.04 5.56 -7.06
C PRO A 37 -6.48 5.03 -5.68
N GLU A 38 -7.64 5.47 -5.21
CA GLU A 38 -8.25 4.91 -4.01
C GLU A 38 -8.58 3.42 -4.18
N CYS A 39 -8.36 2.66 -3.11
CA CYS A 39 -8.58 1.23 -3.02
C CYS A 39 -9.67 0.91 -2.01
N ASN A 40 -10.37 -0.20 -2.23
CA ASN A 40 -11.28 -0.80 -1.25
C ASN A 40 -10.55 -1.68 -0.23
N LEU A 41 -9.33 -2.13 -0.52
CA LEU A 41 -8.51 -2.93 0.39
C LEU A 41 -7.03 -2.52 0.27
N VAL A 42 -6.40 -2.26 1.41
CA VAL A 42 -4.95 -2.06 1.52
C VAL A 42 -4.42 -2.99 2.60
N VAL A 43 -3.44 -3.83 2.24
CA VAL A 43 -2.81 -4.77 3.16
C VAL A 43 -1.34 -4.46 3.30
N ARG A 44 -0.88 -4.23 4.53
CA ARG A 44 0.54 -4.15 4.86
C ARG A 44 1.03 -5.50 5.38
N TYR A 45 1.88 -6.16 4.60
CA TYR A 45 2.38 -7.49 4.92
C TYR A 45 3.81 -7.42 5.46
N GLY A 46 4.00 -7.72 6.76
CA GLY A 46 5.31 -7.84 7.40
C GLY A 46 6.15 -6.55 7.49
N LEU A 47 5.60 -5.40 7.08
CA LEU A 47 6.30 -4.12 7.00
C LEU A 47 5.72 -3.15 8.03
N LEU A 48 6.46 -2.95 9.12
CA LEU A 48 6.28 -1.80 10.01
C LEU A 48 7.35 -0.79 9.66
N THR A 49 6.97 0.22 8.89
CA THR A 49 7.80 1.39 8.63
C THR A 49 7.40 2.51 9.59
N ASN A 50 7.94 3.71 9.40
CA ASN A 50 7.59 4.87 10.22
C ASN A 50 6.10 5.24 10.13
N GLU A 51 5.64 6.07 11.06
CA GLU A 51 4.25 6.52 11.15
C GLU A 51 3.78 7.24 9.88
N ILE A 52 4.66 7.99 9.22
CA ILE A 52 4.34 8.73 7.99
C ILE A 52 3.94 7.76 6.88
N ALA A 53 4.74 6.74 6.63
CA ALA A 53 4.46 5.73 5.62
C ALA A 53 3.20 4.92 5.96
N GLN A 54 2.93 4.66 7.24
CA GLN A 54 1.67 4.06 7.67
C GLN A 54 0.47 4.94 7.30
N GLN A 55 0.55 6.25 7.54
CA GLN A 55 -0.50 7.22 7.18
C GLN A 55 -0.68 7.37 5.66
N GLN A 56 0.42 7.35 4.89
CA GLN A 56 0.33 7.39 3.42
C GLN A 56 -0.33 6.13 2.86
N ALA A 57 0.02 4.96 3.40
CA ALA A 57 -0.60 3.69 3.02
C ALA A 57 -2.09 3.63 3.40
N SER A 58 -2.45 4.04 4.62
CA SER A 58 -3.86 4.07 5.04
C SER A 58 -4.68 5.05 4.18
N GLY A 59 -4.07 6.14 3.73
CA GLY A 59 -4.67 7.08 2.79
C GLY A 59 -5.06 6.48 1.43
N ARG A 60 -4.60 5.28 1.08
CA ARG A 60 -5.05 4.59 -0.14
C ARG A 60 -6.34 3.80 0.09
N ALA A 61 -6.69 3.44 1.32
CA ALA A 61 -7.98 2.86 1.67
C ALA A 61 -8.99 3.98 1.98
N ARG A 62 -9.51 4.64 0.95
CA ARG A 62 -10.45 5.77 1.09
C ARG A 62 -11.78 5.59 0.36
N ALA A 63 -11.93 4.53 -0.43
CA ALA A 63 -13.21 4.20 -1.03
C ALA A 63 -14.25 3.90 0.08
N SER A 64 -15.54 4.04 -0.25
CA SER A 64 -16.61 3.62 0.65
C SER A 64 -16.43 2.15 1.05
N ASP A 65 -16.61 1.86 2.34
CA ASP A 65 -16.41 0.53 2.94
C ASP A 65 -15.00 -0.06 2.75
N SER A 66 -14.00 0.80 2.56
CA SER A 66 -12.61 0.36 2.43
C SER A 66 -12.03 -0.19 3.73
N VAL A 67 -11.11 -1.14 3.59
CA VAL A 67 -10.44 -1.81 4.70
C VAL A 67 -8.94 -1.59 4.61
N TYR A 68 -8.35 -1.19 5.74
CA TYR A 68 -6.92 -1.19 5.94
C TYR A 68 -6.55 -2.30 6.93
N SER A 69 -5.68 -3.21 6.52
CA SER A 69 -5.26 -4.35 7.34
C SER A 69 -3.75 -4.48 7.41
N VAL A 70 -3.26 -4.93 8.56
CA VAL A 70 -1.84 -5.26 8.77
C VAL A 70 -1.75 -6.75 9.05
N VAL A 71 -0.96 -7.46 8.24
CA VAL A 71 -0.68 -8.87 8.41
C VAL A 71 0.76 -8.99 8.89
N ALA A 72 0.93 -9.49 10.09
CA ALA A 72 2.23 -9.67 10.73
C ALA A 72 2.29 -11.02 11.45
N GLN A 73 3.49 -11.55 11.63
CA GLN A 73 3.70 -12.75 12.43
C GLN A 73 3.39 -12.44 13.91
N ALA A 74 2.51 -13.25 14.51
CA ALA A 74 2.24 -13.19 15.93
C ALA A 74 3.55 -13.43 16.72
N GLY A 75 3.92 -12.49 17.58
CA GLY A 75 5.17 -12.54 18.35
C GLY A 75 6.43 -12.11 17.60
N GLY A 76 6.34 -11.63 16.37
CA GLY A 76 7.45 -10.93 15.71
C GLY A 76 7.76 -9.60 16.41
N ALA A 77 9.02 -9.16 16.37
CA ALA A 77 9.54 -7.94 17.03
C ALA A 77 8.98 -6.61 16.47
N GLY A 78 7.75 -6.64 15.93
CA GLY A 78 6.99 -5.51 15.44
C GLY A 78 5.66 -5.28 16.18
N GLY A 79 5.41 -6.01 17.28
CA GLY A 79 4.21 -5.80 18.09
C GLY A 79 4.27 -4.47 18.83
N ALA A 80 3.67 -3.42 18.26
CA ALA A 80 3.24 -2.27 19.06
C ALA A 80 2.20 -2.78 20.08
N SER A 81 2.61 -2.82 21.34
CA SER A 81 1.72 -2.76 22.49
C SER A 81 0.81 -1.55 22.33
N GLY A 82 -0.47 -1.81 22.04
CA GLY A 82 -1.47 -0.80 21.78
C GLY A 82 -2.87 -1.36 21.95
N THR A 83 -3.14 -1.94 23.13
CA THR A 83 -4.50 -2.10 23.63
C THR A 83 -5.12 -0.72 23.79
N SER A 84 -6.01 -0.34 22.88
CA SER A 84 -7.00 0.70 23.15
C SER A 84 -8.09 0.10 24.03
N GLN A 85 -8.15 0.54 25.29
CA GLN A 85 -9.43 0.69 25.99
C GLN A 85 -10.12 1.94 25.47
#